data_AF-A0A101MJL4-F1
#
_entry.id   AF-A0A101MJL4-F1
#
_cell.length_a   1.000
_cell.length_b   1.000
_cell.length_c   1.000
_cell.angle_alpha   90.00
_cell.angle_beta   90.00
_cell.angle_gamma   90.00
#
_symmetry.space_group_name_H-M   'P 1'
#
loop_
_entity.id
_entity.type
_entity.pdbx_description
1 polymer ?
#
loop_
_entity_poly.entity_id
_entity_poly.type
_entity_poly.pdbx_seq_one_letter_code
_entity_poly.pdbx_strand_id
1 'polypeptide(L)'
;MVLVDGEIVFFEVNNNFPSARDYENNESGARVQNFVETSNILPSALPPYELTSVQQRLYELTLTAGFRNAVLHIEAKLRNSSCHYAKTDSDPDRLVDLQLKTLVTTTTQPEDIFLLEINPRTLGWQEVEATAYIYSVSYYSISLLNALADKERIVSLCKPFLGGPQYYI
;
A
#
# COMPACT_ATOMS: atom_id res chain seq x y z
N MET A 1 -0.46 7.92 1.88
CA MET A 1 -1.43 8.56 2.82
C MET A 1 -1.35 10.07 2.70
N VAL A 2 -2.48 10.77 2.75
CA VAL A 2 -2.54 12.24 2.79
C VAL A 2 -3.30 12.68 4.03
N LEU A 3 -2.69 13.57 4.82
CA LEU A 3 -3.25 14.15 6.03
C LEU A 3 -3.51 15.65 5.85
N VAL A 4 -4.65 16.13 6.35
CA VAL A 4 -4.98 17.56 6.49
C VAL A 4 -5.55 17.77 7.89
N ASP A 5 -4.95 18.67 8.66
CA ASP A 5 -5.31 18.97 10.04
C ASP A 5 -5.40 17.75 10.96
N GLY A 6 -4.57 16.74 10.67
CA GLY A 6 -4.53 15.49 11.38
C GLY A 6 -5.52 14.45 10.87
N GLU A 7 -6.40 14.75 9.92
CA GLU A 7 -7.37 13.80 9.38
C GLU A 7 -6.89 13.18 8.06
N ILE A 8 -7.22 11.90 7.85
CA ILE A 8 -6.96 11.22 6.58
C ILE A 8 -7.93 11.75 5.52
N VAL A 9 -7.40 12.41 4.50
CA VAL A 9 -8.19 12.86 3.34
C VAL A 9 -8.06 11.91 2.15
N PHE A 10 -6.97 11.15 2.07
CA PHE A 10 -6.79 10.07 1.09
C PHE A 10 -5.85 8.99 1.65
N PHE A 11 -6.24 7.73 1.46
CA PHE A 11 -5.45 6.58 1.85
C PHE A 11 -5.61 5.48 0.80
N GLU A 12 -4.50 4.88 0.43
CA GLU A 12 -4.45 3.72 -0.44
C GLU A 12 -3.39 2.77 0.11
N VAL A 13 -3.55 1.49 -0.18
CA VAL A 13 -2.59 0.44 0.14
C VAL A 13 -2.29 -0.27 -1.17
N ASN A 14 -1.03 -0.59 -1.35
CA ASN A 14 -0.54 -1.33 -2.48
C ASN A 14 0.23 -2.58 -2.00
N ASN A 15 0.36 -3.56 -2.87
CA ASN A 15 1.01 -4.82 -2.53
C ASN A 15 2.34 -4.93 -3.27
N ASN A 16 3.44 -5.05 -2.53
CA ASN A 16 4.74 -5.40 -3.09
C ASN A 16 4.83 -6.91 -3.26
N PHE A 17 5.24 -7.34 -4.46
CA PHE A 17 5.60 -8.73 -4.70
C PHE A 17 6.79 -9.15 -3.82
N PRO A 18 6.90 -10.45 -3.48
CA PRO A 18 8.00 -10.95 -2.68
C PRO A 18 9.35 -10.57 -3.29
N SER A 19 10.25 -10.06 -2.45
CA SER A 19 11.65 -9.82 -2.80
C SER A 19 12.42 -11.14 -2.82
N ALA A 20 13.65 -11.13 -3.33
CA ALA A 20 14.46 -12.35 -3.40
C ALA A 20 14.58 -13.04 -2.03
N ARG A 21 14.81 -12.27 -0.97
CA ARG A 21 14.95 -12.75 0.43
C ARG A 21 13.67 -13.31 1.05
N ASP A 22 12.51 -13.07 0.45
CA ASP A 22 11.24 -13.61 0.97
C ASP A 22 11.01 -15.07 0.56
N TYR A 23 11.78 -15.58 -0.41
CA TYR A 23 11.73 -16.99 -0.82
C TYR A 23 12.67 -17.86 0.02
N GLU A 24 12.21 -19.06 0.37
CA GLU A 24 13.07 -20.08 0.97
C GLU A 24 13.96 -20.74 -0.09
N ASN A 25 15.10 -21.31 0.33
CA ASN A 25 15.92 -22.23 -0.47
C ASN A 25 16.30 -21.79 -1.91
N ASN A 26 16.50 -20.48 -2.13
CA ASN A 26 16.81 -19.90 -3.45
C ASN A 26 15.73 -20.11 -4.54
N GLU A 27 14.46 -20.31 -4.17
CA GLU A 27 13.36 -20.45 -5.13
C GLU A 27 13.16 -19.21 -6.02
N SER A 28 13.65 -18.05 -5.58
CA SER A 28 13.67 -16.82 -6.38
C SER A 28 14.56 -16.91 -7.63
N GLY A 29 15.52 -17.85 -7.68
CA GLY A 29 16.52 -17.92 -8.75
C GLY A 29 17.46 -16.70 -8.80
N ALA A 30 17.36 -15.78 -7.84
CA ALA A 30 18.15 -14.57 -7.79
C ALA A 30 19.61 -14.88 -7.44
N ARG A 31 20.55 -14.22 -8.13
CA ARG A 31 22.00 -14.35 -7.85
C ARG A 31 22.37 -13.84 -6.45
N VAL A 32 21.62 -12.87 -5.94
CA VAL A 32 21.84 -12.25 -4.63
C VAL A 32 20.52 -12.21 -3.88
N GLN A 33 20.52 -12.72 -2.66
CA GLN A 33 19.37 -12.65 -1.76
C GLN A 33 19.34 -11.30 -1.06
N ASN A 34 18.49 -10.38 -1.54
CA ASN A 34 18.29 -9.03 -1.00
C ASN A 34 16.80 -8.68 -0.85
N PHE A 35 16.53 -7.47 -0.34
CA PHE A 35 15.19 -6.89 -0.17
C PHE A 35 14.90 -5.81 -1.22
N VAL A 36 15.53 -5.90 -2.41
CA VAL A 36 15.23 -4.95 -3.49
C VAL A 36 13.83 -5.21 -3.98
N GLU A 37 13.03 -4.16 -4.07
CA GLU A 37 11.66 -4.21 -4.57
C GLU A 37 11.64 -4.76 -6.00
N THR A 38 10.62 -5.57 -6.29
CA THR A 38 10.48 -6.24 -7.59
C THR A 38 9.42 -5.55 -8.43
N SER A 39 8.17 -5.58 -7.97
CA SER A 39 7.03 -4.94 -8.60
C SER A 39 5.93 -4.71 -7.58
N ASN A 40 5.07 -3.75 -7.87
CA ASN A 40 3.96 -3.35 -7.01
C ASN A 40 2.62 -3.51 -7.76
N ILE A 41 1.58 -3.94 -7.04
CA ILE A 41 0.20 -3.99 -7.54
C ILE A 41 -0.67 -3.01 -6.76
N LEU A 42 -1.40 -2.19 -7.51
CA LEU A 42 -2.40 -1.25 -7.01
C LEU A 42 -3.77 -1.56 -7.62
N PRO A 43 -4.86 -1.58 -6.84
CA PRO A 43 -4.87 -1.48 -5.39
C PRO A 43 -4.53 -2.82 -4.72
N SER A 44 -4.31 -2.78 -3.41
CA SER A 44 -4.12 -3.99 -2.63
C SER A 44 -5.33 -4.94 -2.70
N ALA A 45 -5.05 -6.22 -2.92
CA ALA A 45 -6.01 -7.33 -2.85
C ALA A 45 -6.23 -7.87 -1.42
N LEU A 46 -5.74 -7.18 -0.38
CA LEU A 46 -6.03 -7.55 1.01
C LEU A 46 -7.53 -7.43 1.30
N PRO A 47 -8.09 -8.29 2.18
CA PRO A 47 -9.49 -8.20 2.53
C PRO A 47 -9.78 -6.90 3.32
N PRO A 48 -11.02 -6.36 3.25
CA PRO A 48 -11.34 -5.05 3.82
C PRO A 48 -10.98 -4.85 5.30
N TYR A 49 -11.05 -5.91 6.11
CA TYR A 49 -10.74 -5.84 7.53
C TYR A 49 -9.23 -5.68 7.81
N GLU A 50 -8.37 -6.26 6.97
CA GLU A 50 -6.92 -6.06 7.07
C GLU A 50 -6.55 -4.66 6.59
N LEU A 51 -7.15 -4.19 5.49
CA LEU A 51 -6.97 -2.81 5.02
C LEU A 51 -7.37 -1.79 6.09
N THR A 52 -8.47 -2.02 6.80
CA THR A 52 -8.92 -1.19 7.91
C THR A 52 -7.90 -1.18 9.05
N SER A 53 -7.39 -2.36 9.43
CA SER A 53 -6.38 -2.50 10.48
C SER A 53 -5.08 -1.78 10.11
N VAL A 54 -4.61 -1.93 8.87
CA VAL A 54 -3.44 -1.24 8.31
C VAL A 54 -3.64 0.27 8.37
N GLN A 55 -4.77 0.77 7.87
CA GLN A 55 -5.07 2.20 7.89
C GLN A 55 -5.04 2.75 9.31
N GLN A 56 -5.72 2.09 10.25
CA GLN A 56 -5.81 2.54 11.63
C GLN A 56 -4.42 2.59 12.30
N ARG A 57 -3.64 1.51 12.18
CA ARG A 57 -2.32 1.44 12.82
C ARG A 57 -1.35 2.48 12.26
N LEU A 58 -1.28 2.61 10.94
CA LEU A 58 -0.38 3.57 10.30
C LEU A 58 -0.82 5.01 10.59
N TYR A 59 -2.12 5.26 10.69
CA TYR A 59 -2.65 6.56 11.10
C TYR A 59 -2.20 6.94 12.51
N GLU A 60 -2.37 6.05 13.49
CA GLU A 60 -1.90 6.28 14.86
C GLU A 60 -0.40 6.57 14.91
N LEU A 61 0.41 5.82 14.16
CA LEU A 61 1.86 6.00 14.10
C LEU A 61 2.26 7.33 13.45
N THR A 62 1.59 7.74 12.37
CA THR A 62 1.87 9.02 11.71
C THR A 62 1.52 10.22 12.58
N LEU A 63 0.39 10.17 13.30
CA LEU A 63 0.04 11.20 14.28
C LEU A 63 1.03 11.24 15.45
N THR A 64 1.46 10.07 15.94
CA THR A 64 2.46 9.96 17.01
C THR A 64 3.81 10.54 16.58
N ALA A 65 4.19 10.35 15.32
CA ALA A 65 5.39 10.96 14.73
C ALA A 65 5.26 12.49 14.52
N GLY A 66 4.08 13.08 14.73
CA GLY A 66 3.85 14.52 14.68
C GLY A 66 3.31 15.03 13.34
N PHE A 67 3.01 14.15 12.37
CA PHE A 67 2.43 14.58 11.10
C PHE A 67 0.97 15.00 11.27
N ARG A 68 0.62 16.17 10.73
CA ARG A 68 -0.75 16.71 10.72
C ARG A 68 -1.19 17.17 9.34
N ASN A 69 -0.28 17.74 8.56
CA ASN A 69 -0.50 18.17 7.19
C ASN A 69 0.65 17.60 6.35
N ALA A 70 0.41 16.49 5.65
CA ALA A 70 1.49 15.79 4.98
C ALA A 70 1.00 14.87 3.87
N VAL A 71 1.84 14.73 2.84
CA VAL A 71 1.81 13.61 1.89
C VAL A 71 2.88 12.63 2.36
N LEU A 72 2.47 11.40 2.65
CA LEU A 72 3.31 10.39 3.28
C LEU A 72 3.36 9.12 2.41
N HIS A 73 4.59 8.72 2.07
CA HIS A 73 4.91 7.35 1.67
C HIS A 73 5.25 6.56 2.93
N ILE A 74 4.61 5.41 3.11
CA ILE A 74 4.74 4.60 4.32
C ILE A 74 4.94 3.16 3.88
N GLU A 75 6.05 2.55 4.28
CA GLU A 75 6.27 1.12 4.09
C GLU A 75 6.05 0.40 5.41
N ALA A 76 5.31 -0.71 5.34
CA ALA A 76 5.00 -1.53 6.51
C ALA A 76 4.89 -3.00 6.10
N LYS A 77 5.13 -3.88 7.06
CA LYS A 77 4.97 -5.33 6.90
C LYS A 77 3.76 -5.81 7.70
N LEU A 78 2.83 -6.47 7.02
CA LEU A 78 1.69 -7.14 7.63
C LEU A 78 2.08 -8.58 7.98
N ARG A 79 2.13 -8.92 9.27
CA ARG A 79 2.39 -10.27 9.75
C ARG A 79 1.07 -10.96 10.10
N ASN A 80 1.04 -12.28 9.95
CA ASN A 80 -0.15 -13.10 10.18
C ASN A 80 -1.36 -12.70 9.33
N SER A 81 -1.14 -12.14 8.13
CA SER A 81 -2.22 -11.91 7.16
C SER A 81 -2.93 -13.22 6.84
N SER A 82 -4.24 -13.13 6.64
CA SER A 82 -5.10 -14.15 6.06
C SER A 82 -4.78 -14.44 4.59
N CYS A 83 -3.96 -13.60 3.96
CA CYS A 83 -3.48 -13.78 2.61
C CYS A 83 -2.02 -14.26 2.58
N HIS A 84 -1.63 -14.84 1.45
CA HIS A 84 -0.24 -15.17 1.11
C HIS A 84 -0.05 -15.12 -0.39
N TYR A 85 1.18 -14.85 -0.84
CA TYR A 85 1.52 -14.98 -2.25
C TYR A 85 1.65 -16.46 -2.61
N ALA A 86 0.95 -16.87 -3.66
CA ALA A 86 0.96 -18.23 -4.18
C ALA A 86 0.96 -18.23 -5.71
N LYS A 87 1.48 -19.30 -6.30
CA LYS A 87 1.33 -19.56 -7.73
C LYS A 87 0.00 -20.26 -7.95
N THR A 88 -0.79 -19.80 -8.91
CA THR A 88 -2.08 -20.42 -9.20
C THR A 88 -1.87 -21.73 -9.96
N ASP A 89 -2.27 -22.87 -9.39
CA ASP A 89 -2.09 -24.21 -10.00
C ASP A 89 -2.80 -24.36 -11.35
N SER A 90 -3.88 -23.61 -11.57
CA SER A 90 -4.66 -23.62 -12.82
C SER A 90 -4.10 -22.69 -13.89
N ASP A 91 -3.09 -21.87 -13.58
CA ASP A 91 -2.48 -20.96 -14.54
C ASP A 91 -1.28 -21.63 -15.23
N PRO A 92 -1.32 -21.83 -16.57
CA PRO A 92 -0.20 -22.40 -17.31
C PRO A 92 1.09 -21.58 -17.17
N ASP A 93 0.99 -20.28 -16.94
CA ASP A 93 2.12 -19.37 -16.78
C ASP A 93 2.63 -19.29 -15.33
N ARG A 94 1.94 -19.97 -14.39
CA ARG A 94 2.26 -20.04 -12.95
C ARG A 94 2.49 -18.66 -12.34
N LEU A 95 1.63 -17.70 -12.70
CA LEU A 95 1.71 -16.34 -12.17
C LEU A 95 1.55 -16.37 -10.64
N VAL A 96 2.36 -15.54 -9.98
CA VAL A 96 2.28 -15.33 -8.53
C VAL A 96 1.21 -14.27 -8.28
N ASP A 97 0.30 -14.53 -7.36
CA ASP A 97 -0.71 -13.55 -6.93
C ASP A 97 -1.03 -13.71 -5.44
N LEU A 98 -1.63 -12.69 -4.84
CA LEU A 98 -2.04 -12.70 -3.45
C LEU A 98 -3.36 -13.47 -3.29
N GLN A 99 -3.33 -14.56 -2.52
CA GLN A 99 -4.46 -15.47 -2.33
C GLN A 99 -4.83 -15.63 -0.86
N LEU A 100 -6.13 -15.79 -0.60
CA LEU A 100 -6.65 -16.11 0.72
C LEU A 100 -6.17 -17.52 1.14
N LYS A 101 -5.73 -17.66 2.39
CA LYS A 101 -5.35 -18.95 2.97
C LYS A 101 -6.61 -19.83 3.17
N THR A 102 -6.57 -21.05 2.67
CA THR A 102 -7.73 -21.99 2.65
C THR A 102 -8.10 -22.56 4.03
N LEU A 103 -7.29 -22.35 5.07
CA LEU A 103 -7.56 -22.84 6.43
C LEU A 103 -7.11 -21.84 7.50
N VAL A 104 -7.99 -21.55 8.45
CA VAL A 104 -7.73 -20.72 9.63
C VAL A 104 -6.71 -21.43 10.52
N THR A 105 -5.44 -21.08 10.38
CA THR A 105 -4.37 -21.51 11.28
C THR A 105 -3.59 -20.33 11.82
N THR A 106 -4.28 -19.32 12.31
CA THR A 106 -3.71 -18.37 13.26
C THR A 106 -4.81 -17.81 14.14
N THR A 107 -4.75 -18.12 15.44
CA THR A 107 -5.47 -17.38 16.50
C THR A 107 -4.83 -16.02 16.76
N THR A 108 -3.66 -15.75 16.18
CA THR A 108 -3.01 -14.44 16.11
C THR A 108 -3.73 -13.59 15.08
N GLN A 109 -4.45 -12.57 15.56
CA GLN A 109 -5.10 -11.58 14.72
C GLN A 109 -4.09 -10.97 13.72
N PRO A 110 -4.51 -10.59 12.50
CA PRO A 110 -3.70 -9.90 11.48
C PRO A 110 -3.21 -8.50 11.91
N GLU A 111 -3.27 -8.17 13.19
CA GLU A 111 -2.95 -6.85 13.76
C GLU A 111 -1.44 -6.60 13.90
N ASP A 112 -0.57 -7.54 13.54
CA ASP A 112 0.89 -7.38 13.66
C ASP A 112 1.44 -6.60 12.44
N ILE A 113 1.04 -5.33 12.37
CA ILE A 113 1.49 -4.34 11.39
C ILE A 113 2.77 -3.69 11.92
N PHE A 114 3.89 -4.07 11.30
CA PHE A 114 5.21 -3.56 11.63
C PHE A 114 5.60 -2.43 10.69
N LEU A 115 5.77 -1.23 11.22
CA LEU A 115 6.24 -0.07 10.45
C LEU A 115 7.71 -0.25 10.05
N LEU A 116 8.02 -0.11 8.76
CA LEU A 116 9.39 -0.11 8.24
C LEU A 116 9.92 1.32 8.13
N GLU A 117 9.17 2.21 7.48
CA GLU A 117 9.54 3.61 7.28
C GLU A 117 8.34 4.55 7.08
N ILE A 118 8.53 5.83 7.40
CA ILE A 118 7.62 6.93 7.05
C ILE A 118 8.46 8.02 6.37
N ASN A 119 8.09 8.36 5.14
CA ASN A 119 8.76 9.36 4.33
C ASN A 119 7.77 10.48 3.95
N PRO A 120 8.02 11.75 4.32
CA PRO A 120 7.14 12.89 4.00
C PRO A 120 7.33 13.37 2.55
N ARG A 121 7.06 12.48 1.62
CA ARG A 121 7.09 12.67 0.17
C ARG A 121 6.05 11.79 -0.51
N THR A 122 5.85 11.97 -1.81
CA THR A 122 5.09 11.02 -2.62
C THR A 122 5.81 9.68 -2.74
N LEU A 123 5.03 8.71 -3.23
CA LEU A 123 5.47 7.42 -3.74
C LEU A 123 6.45 7.61 -4.91
N GLY A 124 7.00 6.49 -5.43
CA GLY A 124 7.70 6.47 -6.69
C GLY A 124 6.83 6.95 -7.86
N TRP A 125 7.47 7.32 -8.97
CA TRP A 125 6.75 7.94 -10.10
C TRP A 125 5.71 7.00 -10.73
N GLN A 126 6.02 5.71 -10.83
CA GLN A 126 5.12 4.72 -11.42
C GLN A 126 3.84 4.57 -10.59
N GLU A 127 3.95 4.57 -9.26
CA GLU A 127 2.82 4.51 -8.35
C GLU A 127 2.01 5.81 -8.38
N VAL A 128 2.67 6.98 -8.48
CA VAL A 128 1.98 8.27 -8.64
C VAL A 128 1.10 8.28 -9.89
N GLU A 129 1.61 7.79 -11.03
CA GLU A 129 0.80 7.66 -12.25
C GLU A 129 -0.32 6.63 -12.09
N ALA A 130 -0.01 5.45 -11.53
CA ALA A 130 -1.00 4.40 -11.30
C ALA A 130 -2.16 4.89 -10.42
N THR A 131 -1.89 5.59 -9.31
CA THR A 131 -2.93 6.17 -8.45
C THR A 131 -3.80 7.17 -9.23
N ALA A 132 -3.20 8.00 -10.09
CA ALA A 132 -3.96 8.96 -10.88
C ALA A 132 -4.93 8.25 -11.84
N TYR A 133 -4.51 7.15 -12.48
CA TYR A 133 -5.39 6.37 -13.35
C TYR A 133 -6.44 5.56 -12.59
N ILE A 134 -6.07 4.94 -11.48
CA ILE A 134 -6.94 4.03 -10.72
C ILE A 134 -7.97 4.81 -9.91
N TYR A 135 -7.57 5.95 -9.32
CA TYR A 135 -8.40 6.68 -8.38
C TYR A 135 -8.81 8.07 -8.86
N SER A 136 -8.26 8.63 -9.95
CA SER A 136 -8.34 10.06 -10.32
C SER A 136 -7.61 11.02 -9.38
N VAL A 137 -6.85 10.50 -8.42
CA VAL A 137 -6.15 11.29 -7.41
C VAL A 137 -4.71 11.53 -7.85
N SER A 138 -4.35 12.79 -8.13
CA SER A 138 -3.00 13.15 -8.56
C SER A 138 -2.12 13.54 -7.36
N TYR A 139 -1.24 12.62 -6.95
CA TYR A 139 -0.24 12.90 -5.91
C TYR A 139 0.73 14.04 -6.30
N TYR A 140 1.00 14.23 -7.59
CA TYR A 140 1.79 15.35 -8.08
C TYR A 140 1.12 16.70 -7.72
N SER A 141 -0.16 16.86 -8.08
CA SER A 141 -0.92 18.07 -7.77
C SER A 141 -1.06 18.28 -6.26
N ILE A 142 -1.36 17.22 -5.51
CA ILE A 142 -1.51 17.27 -4.05
C ILE A 142 -0.20 17.71 -3.38
N SER A 143 0.94 17.25 -3.87
CA SER A 143 2.25 17.59 -3.29
C SER A 143 2.62 19.05 -3.52
N LEU A 144 2.32 19.59 -4.70
CA LEU A 144 2.46 21.02 -4.98
C LEU A 144 1.57 21.85 -4.04
N LEU A 145 0.31 21.47 -3.87
CA LEU A 145 -0.61 22.15 -2.96
C LEU A 145 -0.16 22.04 -1.50
N ASN A 146 0.42 20.91 -1.10
CA ASN A 146 0.97 20.71 0.24
C ASN A 146 2.16 21.65 0.50
N ALA A 147 3.03 21.86 -0.49
CA ALA A 147 4.11 22.85 -0.41
C ALA A 147 3.60 24.29 -0.30
N LEU A 148 2.41 24.58 -0.85
CA LEU A 148 1.74 25.88 -0.75
C LEU A 148 0.81 26.01 0.47
N ALA A 149 0.69 24.96 1.29
CA ALA A 149 -0.27 24.87 2.40
C ALA A 149 -1.75 25.10 1.99
N ASP A 150 -2.11 24.79 0.75
CA ASP A 150 -3.48 24.93 0.21
C ASP A 150 -4.35 23.72 0.58
N LYS A 151 -4.76 23.68 1.84
CA LYS A 151 -5.51 22.58 2.45
C LYS A 151 -6.86 22.32 1.80
N GLU A 152 -7.58 23.39 1.45
CA GLU A 152 -8.92 23.30 0.88
C GLU A 152 -8.90 22.58 -0.47
N ARG A 153 -7.93 22.92 -1.33
CA ARG A 153 -7.76 22.22 -2.60
C ARG A 153 -7.24 20.80 -2.45
N ILE A 154 -6.39 20.52 -1.46
CA ILE A 154 -5.98 19.14 -1.15
C ILE A 154 -7.22 18.29 -0.85
N VAL A 155 -8.08 18.74 0.08
CA VAL A 155 -9.32 18.02 0.44
C VAL A 155 -10.23 17.82 -0.78
N SER A 156 -10.30 18.83 -1.65
CA SER A 156 -11.15 18.80 -2.86
C SER A 156 -10.62 17.85 -3.94
N LEU A 157 -9.31 17.71 -4.09
CA LEU A 157 -8.67 16.83 -5.09
C LEU A 157 -8.42 15.41 -4.59
N CYS A 158 -8.46 15.18 -3.28
CA CYS A 158 -8.40 13.86 -2.65
C CYS A 158 -9.75 13.12 -2.70
N LYS A 159 -10.42 13.15 -3.85
CA LYS A 159 -11.71 12.50 -4.06
C LYS A 159 -11.57 11.40 -5.11
N PRO A 160 -11.54 10.12 -4.72
CA PRO A 160 -11.47 9.04 -5.68
C PRO A 160 -12.75 8.93 -6.50
N PHE A 161 -12.72 8.16 -7.60
CA PHE A 161 -13.92 7.85 -8.37
C PHE A 161 -15.05 7.29 -7.48
N LEU A 162 -16.29 7.70 -7.76
CA LEU A 162 -17.47 7.29 -6.99
C LEU A 162 -17.68 5.76 -6.97
N GLY A 163 -17.29 5.06 -8.04
CA GLY A 163 -17.36 3.61 -8.15
C GLY A 163 -16.19 2.86 -7.51
N GLY A 164 -15.28 3.56 -6.82
CA GLY A 164 -14.03 2.98 -6.32
C GLY A 164 -12.94 2.89 -7.40
N PRO A 165 -11.83 2.19 -7.10
CA PRO A 165 -10.70 2.06 -8.03
C PRO A 165 -11.13 1.46 -9.36
N GLN A 166 -10.64 2.04 -10.46
CA GLN A 166 -10.96 1.62 -11.82
C GLN A 166 -9.72 1.03 -12.51
N TYR A 167 -9.88 -0.13 -13.16
CA TYR A 167 -8.88 -0.69 -14.06
C TYR A 167 -9.37 -0.56 -15.50
N TYR A 168 -9.03 0.56 -16.12
CA TYR A 168 -9.16 0.71 -17.57
C TYR A 168 -7.75 0.74 -18.15
N ILE A 169 -7.31 -0.39 -18.69
CA ILE A 169 -6.13 -0.45 -19.56
C ILE A 169 -6.64 -0.49 -21.00
#